data_AF-A0A8K0UEU7-F1
#
_entry.id   AF-A0A8K0UEU7-F1
#
_cell.length_a   1.000
_cell.length_b   1.000
_cell.length_c   1.000
_cell.angle_alpha   90.00
_cell.angle_beta   90.00
_cell.angle_gamma   90.00
#
_symmetry.space_group_name_H-M   'P 1'
#
loop_
_entity.id
_entity.type
_entity.pdbx_description
1 polymer ?
#
loop_
_entity_poly.entity_id
_entity_poly.type
_entity_poly.pdbx_seq_one_letter_code
_entity_poly.pdbx_strand_id
1 'polypeptide(L)'
;MRTFHFNPDSPEKPTFSSKPASHKFAKQLDLEVFGICGKDQGGRITIDFKVQHERYSGTEYFSGYIDELESLVGYVGWSRDVSEAKHHSKFILRRISPDVMRFRPSPAELKRSKYRALWSFAIRYTLSDLRRKSWSWKHFKERRDIRNRFLKFLIAAWFDGRQLTGTELSEFMDCRRRLTPQEDVFYLSMRDYALNNIPEHYGYTCDNCRDPIAGSRLLCLDCPTPEQRFGDTIDVCSLKCFDTHITWVNQKAHHPYHDVLKLRTVVTYYDLPHFYQRGCETLQNARARFAANSGPLSLEASEDLDDEISVPDDDQEVNAIVAQSLVTPEPIAVSGREEMRTEIRCGVCRNAVQMPCWSCTQCPDYFLCDNCEDKSLLSCLSCDQQYDQPTWYY
;
A
#
# COMPACT_ATOMS: atom_id res chain seq x y z
N MET A 1 -1.07 -9.26 -35.20
CA MET A 1 -2.50 -9.57 -34.98
C MET A 1 -2.81 -10.81 -35.79
N ARG A 2 -3.29 -11.90 -35.18
CA ARG A 2 -3.70 -13.10 -35.94
C ARG A 2 -5.16 -12.93 -36.34
N THR A 3 -5.44 -13.08 -37.63
CA THR A 3 -6.80 -13.04 -38.17
C THR A 3 -7.23 -14.47 -38.47
N PHE A 4 -8.40 -14.86 -37.98
CA PHE A 4 -9.01 -16.15 -38.31
C PHE A 4 -10.10 -15.90 -39.35
N HIS A 5 -10.05 -16.63 -40.46
CA HIS A 5 -11.09 -16.62 -41.48
C HIS A 5 -12.00 -17.83 -41.23
N PHE A 6 -13.32 -17.63 -41.32
CA PHE A 6 -14.29 -18.70 -41.08
C PHE A 6 -15.33 -18.75 -42.21
N ASN A 7 -15.88 -19.95 -42.44
CA ASN A 7 -17.04 -20.17 -43.27
C ASN A 7 -18.19 -20.67 -42.37
N PRO A 8 -19.26 -19.88 -42.15
CA PRO A 8 -20.38 -20.27 -41.30
C PRO A 8 -21.15 -21.49 -41.82
N ASP A 9 -20.95 -21.88 -43.07
CA ASP A 9 -21.70 -22.95 -43.73
C ASP A 9 -21.01 -24.33 -43.58
N SER A 10 -19.94 -24.46 -42.78
CA SER A 10 -19.24 -25.74 -42.52
C SER A 10 -19.04 -25.99 -41.01
N PRO A 11 -20.06 -26.49 -40.30
CA PRO A 11 -20.07 -26.55 -38.83
C PRO A 11 -19.25 -27.69 -38.20
N GLU A 12 -18.77 -28.67 -38.97
CA GLU A 12 -18.27 -29.95 -38.41
C GLU A 12 -16.77 -30.00 -38.06
N LYS A 13 -16.00 -28.93 -38.26
CA LYS A 13 -14.56 -28.90 -37.90
C LYS A 13 -14.20 -27.68 -37.06
N PRO A 14 -13.32 -27.80 -36.03
CA PRO A 14 -12.81 -26.65 -35.29
C PRO A 14 -12.23 -25.66 -36.30
N THR A 15 -12.87 -24.50 -36.39
CA THR A 15 -12.66 -23.58 -37.50
C THR A 15 -11.41 -22.74 -37.29
N PHE A 16 -10.92 -22.67 -36.05
CA PHE A 16 -9.66 -22.01 -35.74
C PHE A 16 -8.96 -22.59 -34.50
N SER A 17 -7.63 -22.54 -34.54
CA SER A 17 -6.75 -22.75 -33.39
C SER A 17 -5.62 -21.74 -33.44
N SER A 18 -5.26 -21.22 -32.28
CA SER A 18 -4.11 -20.33 -32.13
C SER A 18 -3.30 -20.71 -30.92
N LYS A 19 -2.07 -21.15 -31.16
CA LYS A 19 -1.02 -21.24 -30.16
C LYS A 19 -0.01 -20.11 -30.39
N PRO A 20 0.12 -19.11 -29.51
CA PRO A 20 1.14 -18.09 -29.66
C PRO A 20 2.51 -18.76 -29.85
N ALA A 21 3.36 -18.19 -30.70
CA ALA A 21 4.73 -18.69 -30.79
C ALA A 21 5.40 -18.39 -29.44
N SER A 22 5.99 -19.41 -28.81
CA SER A 22 6.61 -19.29 -27.49
C SER A 22 7.67 -18.18 -27.49
N HIS A 23 7.31 -17.01 -26.97
CA HIS A 23 8.24 -15.91 -26.84
C HIS A 23 9.05 -16.13 -25.55
N LYS A 24 10.31 -16.55 -25.69
CA LYS A 24 11.21 -16.92 -24.57
C LYS A 24 11.35 -15.85 -23.46
N PHE A 25 11.01 -14.59 -23.74
CA PHE A 25 11.20 -13.46 -22.82
C PHE A 25 9.94 -13.01 -22.09
N ALA A 26 8.78 -13.54 -22.47
CA ALA A 26 7.54 -13.27 -21.78
C ALA A 26 7.02 -14.63 -21.28
N LYS A 27 7.17 -14.93 -19.98
CA LYS A 27 6.43 -16.00 -19.30
C LYS A 27 4.91 -15.71 -19.25
N GLN A 28 4.41 -15.01 -20.26
CA GLN A 28 3.18 -14.27 -20.28
C GLN A 28 2.17 -15.12 -21.04
N LEU A 29 1.55 -16.01 -20.27
CA LEU A 29 0.31 -16.71 -20.58
C LEU A 29 0.34 -17.38 -21.96
N ASP A 30 0.91 -18.59 -22.01
CA ASP A 30 0.65 -19.51 -23.10
C ASP A 30 -0.85 -19.83 -23.10
N LEU A 31 -1.56 -19.13 -23.98
CA LEU A 31 -3.01 -19.19 -24.14
C LEU A 31 -3.33 -19.85 -25.46
N GLU A 32 -4.06 -20.95 -25.41
CA GLU A 32 -4.55 -21.61 -26.61
C GLU A 32 -6.03 -21.29 -26.80
N VAL A 33 -6.37 -20.72 -27.96
CA VAL A 33 -7.76 -20.42 -28.31
C VAL A 33 -8.23 -21.41 -29.37
N PHE A 34 -9.36 -22.05 -29.12
CA PHE A 34 -10.03 -22.96 -30.04
C PHE A 34 -11.49 -22.59 -30.17
N GLY A 35 -12.06 -22.63 -31.37
CA GLY A 35 -13.48 -22.39 -31.50
C GLY A 35 -14.11 -22.91 -32.77
N ILE A 36 -15.43 -22.83 -32.75
CA ILE A 36 -16.34 -23.17 -33.85
C ILE A 36 -17.25 -21.97 -34.11
N CYS A 37 -17.63 -21.82 -35.36
CA CYS A 37 -18.61 -20.82 -35.78
C CYS A 37 -19.69 -21.54 -36.60
N GLY A 38 -20.95 -21.16 -36.38
CA GLY A 38 -22.08 -21.72 -37.12
C GLY A 38 -23.21 -20.73 -37.31
N LYS A 39 -24.34 -21.21 -37.80
CA LYS A 39 -25.62 -20.49 -37.82
C LYS A 39 -26.62 -21.24 -36.95
N ASP A 40 -27.39 -20.52 -36.14
CA ASP A 40 -28.53 -21.09 -35.44
C ASP A 40 -29.73 -21.34 -36.38
N GLN A 41 -30.83 -21.89 -35.83
CA GLN A 41 -32.06 -22.12 -36.59
C GLN A 41 -32.65 -20.85 -37.22
N GLY A 42 -32.34 -19.67 -36.66
CA GLY A 42 -32.74 -18.36 -37.17
C GLY A 42 -31.75 -17.74 -38.14
N GLY A 43 -30.69 -18.48 -38.54
CA GLY A 43 -29.65 -18.00 -39.43
C GLY A 43 -28.67 -17.02 -38.78
N ARG A 44 -28.73 -16.82 -37.46
CA ARG A 44 -27.82 -15.93 -36.73
C ARG A 44 -26.47 -16.62 -36.55
N ILE A 45 -25.39 -15.87 -36.78
CA ILE A 45 -24.04 -16.38 -36.60
C ILE A 45 -23.76 -16.58 -35.11
N THR A 46 -23.49 -17.82 -34.72
CA THR A 46 -23.07 -18.21 -33.36
C THR A 46 -21.59 -18.55 -33.34
N ILE A 47 -20.92 -18.24 -32.23
CA ILE A 47 -19.50 -18.52 -32.02
C ILE A 47 -19.32 -19.11 -30.63
N ASP A 48 -18.77 -20.31 -30.59
CA ASP A 48 -18.34 -20.96 -29.35
C ASP A 48 -16.83 -21.12 -29.39
N PHE A 49 -16.13 -20.64 -28.38
CA PHE A 49 -14.68 -20.81 -28.28
C PHE A 49 -14.24 -21.03 -26.85
N LYS A 50 -13.08 -21.66 -26.69
CA LYS A 50 -12.45 -21.87 -25.39
C LYS A 50 -11.07 -21.24 -25.38
N VAL A 51 -10.70 -20.73 -24.21
CA VAL A 51 -9.38 -20.21 -23.91
C VAL A 51 -8.79 -21.14 -22.86
N GLN A 52 -7.78 -21.91 -23.27
CA GLN A 52 -7.06 -22.81 -22.38
C GLN A 52 -5.81 -22.08 -21.88
N HIS A 53 -5.67 -22.01 -20.57
CA HIS A 53 -4.50 -21.43 -19.90
C HIS A 53 -3.53 -22.58 -19.60
N GLU A 54 -2.27 -22.50 -20.04
CA GLU A 54 -1.30 -23.57 -19.70
C GLU A 54 -0.92 -23.56 -18.21
N ARG A 55 -0.81 -22.35 -17.63
CA ARG A 55 -0.31 -22.15 -16.26
C ARG A 55 -1.37 -22.35 -15.18
N TYR A 56 -2.61 -22.04 -15.50
CA TYR A 56 -3.75 -22.24 -14.61
C TYR A 56 -4.50 -23.43 -15.16
N SER A 57 -4.76 -24.46 -14.36
CA SER A 57 -5.43 -25.70 -14.77
C SER A 57 -6.93 -25.50 -15.08
N GLY A 58 -7.27 -24.45 -15.84
CA GLY A 58 -8.62 -23.98 -16.15
C GLY A 58 -8.78 -23.71 -17.63
N THR A 59 -9.96 -24.03 -18.14
CA THR A 59 -10.40 -23.67 -19.49
C THR A 59 -11.61 -22.76 -19.34
N GLU A 60 -11.53 -21.56 -19.90
CA GLU A 60 -12.68 -20.69 -20.04
C GLU A 60 -13.42 -21.03 -21.33
N TYR A 61 -14.73 -21.14 -21.25
CA TYR A 61 -15.60 -21.39 -22.38
C TYR A 61 -16.42 -20.13 -22.63
N PHE A 62 -16.53 -19.76 -23.90
CA PHE A 62 -17.25 -18.60 -24.39
C PHE A 62 -18.30 -19.10 -25.37
N SER A 63 -19.53 -18.64 -25.21
CA SER A 63 -20.63 -18.89 -26.14
C SER A 63 -21.33 -17.57 -26.43
N GLY A 64 -21.53 -17.28 -27.71
CA GLY A 64 -22.12 -16.02 -28.11
C GLY A 64 -22.63 -15.99 -29.55
N TYR A 65 -23.08 -14.82 -29.98
CA TYR A 65 -23.57 -14.58 -31.32
C TYR A 65 -23.19 -13.18 -31.80
N ILE A 66 -23.20 -12.98 -33.12
CA ILE A 66 -23.00 -11.66 -33.72
C ILE A 66 -24.34 -10.89 -33.67
N ASP A 67 -24.33 -9.75 -32.97
CA ASP A 67 -25.49 -8.84 -32.90
C ASP A 67 -25.63 -7.97 -34.15
N GLU A 68 -26.72 -7.22 -34.25
CA GLU A 68 -27.01 -6.29 -35.35
C GLU A 68 -25.95 -5.19 -35.54
N LEU A 69 -25.09 -4.98 -34.53
CA LEU A 69 -24.01 -4.00 -34.53
C LEU A 69 -22.65 -4.64 -34.81
N GLU A 70 -22.64 -5.85 -35.37
CA GLU A 70 -21.45 -6.65 -35.68
C GLU A 70 -20.55 -6.92 -34.46
N SER A 71 -21.15 -7.00 -33.28
CA SER A 71 -20.49 -7.31 -32.02
C SER A 71 -20.67 -8.78 -31.70
N LEU A 72 -19.61 -9.47 -31.28
CA LEU A 72 -19.78 -10.77 -30.64
C LEU A 72 -20.22 -10.53 -29.19
N VAL A 73 -21.45 -10.88 -28.88
CA VAL A 73 -22.02 -10.78 -27.52
C VAL A 73 -22.30 -12.17 -26.99
N GLY A 74 -22.07 -12.38 -25.70
CA GLY A 74 -22.25 -13.72 -25.15
C GLY A 74 -21.94 -13.83 -23.67
N TYR A 75 -21.71 -15.07 -23.28
CA TYR A 75 -21.51 -15.53 -21.93
C TYR A 75 -20.15 -16.23 -21.82
N VAL A 76 -19.53 -16.12 -20.66
CA VAL A 76 -18.30 -16.84 -20.33
C VAL A 76 -18.46 -17.64 -19.04
N GLY A 77 -17.92 -18.86 -19.04
CA GLY A 77 -18.04 -19.84 -17.97
C GLY A 77 -16.77 -20.68 -17.82
N TRP A 78 -16.63 -21.35 -16.68
CA TRP A 78 -15.59 -22.36 -16.44
C TRP A 78 -16.06 -23.79 -16.80
N SER A 79 -17.35 -23.94 -17.13
CA SER A 79 -17.96 -25.16 -17.65
C SER A 79 -18.16 -25.07 -19.14
N ARG A 80 -18.17 -26.22 -19.82
CA ARG A 80 -18.47 -26.32 -21.26
C ARG A 80 -19.90 -25.87 -21.60
N ASP A 81 -20.83 -26.18 -20.72
CA ASP A 81 -22.20 -25.66 -20.77
C ASP A 81 -22.18 -24.22 -20.28
N VAL A 82 -22.07 -23.28 -21.23
CA VAL A 82 -22.14 -21.85 -20.99
C VAL A 82 -23.48 -21.34 -21.50
N SER A 83 -24.32 -20.90 -20.58
CA SER A 83 -25.66 -20.39 -20.90
C SER A 83 -26.01 -19.20 -20.02
N GLU A 84 -27.13 -18.55 -20.31
CA GLU A 84 -27.61 -17.46 -19.45
C GLU A 84 -27.85 -17.91 -18.01
N ALA A 85 -28.22 -19.17 -17.78
CA ALA A 85 -28.36 -19.73 -16.44
C ALA A 85 -27.02 -20.17 -15.81
N LYS A 86 -26.00 -20.44 -16.63
CA LYS A 86 -24.72 -21.04 -16.23
C LYS A 86 -23.54 -20.27 -16.80
N HIS A 87 -23.38 -19.02 -16.36
CA HIS A 87 -22.24 -18.18 -16.71
C HIS A 87 -21.71 -17.48 -15.47
N HIS A 88 -20.42 -17.15 -15.47
CA HIS A 88 -19.86 -16.28 -14.44
C HIS A 88 -19.78 -14.81 -14.92
N SER A 89 -19.79 -14.56 -16.24
CA SER A 89 -19.78 -13.20 -16.78
C SER A 89 -20.37 -13.11 -18.19
N LYS A 90 -20.71 -11.88 -18.60
CA LYS A 90 -21.17 -11.53 -19.95
C LYS A 90 -20.05 -10.76 -20.66
N PHE A 91 -19.91 -10.96 -21.97
CA PHE A 91 -18.86 -10.30 -22.75
C PHE A 91 -19.40 -9.65 -24.02
N ILE A 92 -18.67 -8.64 -24.51
CA ILE A 92 -18.93 -7.95 -25.77
C ILE A 92 -17.58 -7.69 -26.45
N LEU A 93 -17.32 -8.37 -27.57
CA LEU A 93 -16.16 -8.11 -28.43
C LEU A 93 -16.61 -7.32 -29.66
N ARG A 94 -15.86 -6.27 -30.01
CA ARG A 94 -16.11 -5.45 -31.19
C ARG A 94 -14.84 -5.20 -31.97
N ARG A 95 -14.98 -4.99 -33.28
CA ARG A 95 -13.93 -4.50 -34.18
C ARG A 95 -13.72 -2.99 -34.03
N ILE A 96 -13.50 -2.53 -32.79
CA ILE A 96 -13.25 -1.13 -32.46
C ILE A 96 -11.87 -1.04 -31.83
N SER A 97 -11.10 0.00 -32.16
CA SER A 97 -9.80 0.23 -31.54
C SER A 97 -9.94 0.27 -30.01
N PRO A 98 -9.00 -0.35 -29.26
CA PRO A 98 -8.98 -0.25 -27.80
C PRO A 98 -9.01 1.19 -27.28
N ASP A 99 -8.40 2.13 -28.00
CA ASP A 99 -8.39 3.56 -27.64
C ASP A 99 -9.78 4.19 -27.64
N VAL A 100 -10.67 3.68 -28.49
CA VAL A 100 -12.07 4.12 -28.59
C VAL A 100 -12.92 3.37 -27.55
N MET A 101 -12.67 2.07 -27.36
CA MET A 101 -13.45 1.20 -26.48
C MET A 101 -13.48 1.70 -25.02
N ARG A 102 -12.40 2.31 -24.53
CA ARG A 102 -12.33 2.85 -23.16
C ARG A 102 -13.32 3.99 -22.87
N PHE A 103 -13.87 4.64 -23.90
CA PHE A 103 -14.87 5.71 -23.75
C PHE A 103 -16.30 5.21 -23.91
N ARG A 104 -16.47 3.94 -24.32
CA ARG A 104 -17.76 3.39 -24.67
C ARG A 104 -18.73 3.48 -23.49
N PRO A 105 -19.98 3.92 -23.73
CA PRO A 105 -20.99 3.90 -22.67
C PRO A 105 -21.31 2.45 -22.26
N SER A 106 -21.50 2.26 -20.97
CA SER A 106 -22.00 1.01 -20.40
C SER A 106 -23.40 0.68 -20.94
N PRO A 107 -23.81 -0.61 -20.93
CA PRO A 107 -25.18 -0.99 -21.28
C PRO A 107 -26.24 -0.25 -20.46
N ALA A 108 -25.97 0.00 -19.17
CA ALA A 108 -26.87 0.76 -18.30
C ALA A 108 -27.03 2.23 -18.75
N GLU A 109 -25.94 2.90 -19.14
CA GLU A 109 -26.01 4.26 -19.68
C GLU A 109 -26.79 4.33 -20.99
N LEU A 110 -26.59 3.34 -21.89
CA LEU A 110 -27.32 3.24 -23.14
C LEU A 110 -28.83 3.02 -22.91
N LYS A 111 -29.18 2.16 -21.94
CA LYS A 111 -30.58 1.90 -21.56
C LYS A 111 -31.24 3.13 -20.95
N ARG A 112 -30.51 3.89 -20.12
CA ARG A 112 -31.02 5.10 -19.48
C ARG A 112 -31.24 6.25 -20.47
N SER A 113 -30.30 6.50 -21.38
CA SER A 113 -30.44 7.54 -22.41
C SER A 113 -29.44 7.32 -23.56
N LYS A 114 -29.86 6.55 -24.57
CA LYS A 114 -29.03 6.17 -25.72
C LYS A 114 -28.35 7.37 -26.38
N TYR A 115 -29.12 8.39 -26.78
CA TYR A 115 -28.58 9.53 -27.53
C TYR A 115 -27.61 10.37 -26.70
N ARG A 116 -27.93 10.66 -25.43
CA ARG A 116 -27.05 11.42 -24.54
C ARG A 116 -25.76 10.65 -24.23
N ALA A 117 -25.86 9.34 -24.02
CA ALA A 117 -24.71 8.47 -23.79
C ALA A 117 -23.77 8.43 -25.00
N LEU A 118 -24.32 8.29 -26.22
CA LEU A 118 -23.56 8.30 -27.46
C LEU A 118 -22.91 9.67 -27.74
N TRP A 119 -23.63 10.77 -27.50
CA TRP A 119 -23.06 12.12 -27.64
C TRP A 119 -21.93 12.38 -26.64
N SER A 120 -22.13 11.97 -25.38
CA SER A 120 -21.09 12.06 -24.35
C SER A 120 -19.86 11.20 -24.69
N PHE A 121 -20.07 10.03 -25.29
CA PHE A 121 -19.00 9.21 -25.82
C PHE A 121 -18.21 9.94 -26.92
N ALA A 122 -18.90 10.47 -27.94
CA ALA A 122 -18.26 11.17 -29.05
C ALA A 122 -17.41 12.36 -28.58
N ILE A 123 -17.95 13.19 -27.67
CA ILE A 123 -17.23 14.31 -27.07
C ILE A 123 -16.00 13.83 -26.30
N ARG A 124 -16.16 12.86 -25.37
CA ARG A 124 -15.05 12.37 -24.53
C ARG A 124 -13.93 11.77 -25.37
N TYR A 125 -14.27 10.97 -26.36
CA TYR A 125 -13.29 10.36 -27.26
C TYR A 125 -12.55 11.43 -28.06
N THR A 126 -13.27 12.36 -28.71
CA THR A 126 -12.66 13.40 -29.54
C THR A 126 -11.72 14.28 -28.73
N LEU A 127 -12.14 14.71 -27.53
CA LEU A 127 -11.28 15.49 -26.64
C LEU A 127 -10.05 14.72 -26.20
N SER A 128 -10.18 13.42 -25.90
CA SER A 128 -9.03 12.59 -25.52
C SER A 128 -8.07 12.39 -26.68
N ASP A 129 -8.59 12.15 -27.89
CA ASP A 129 -7.77 11.98 -29.10
C ASP A 129 -7.00 13.25 -29.44
N LEU A 130 -7.65 14.42 -29.38
CA LEU A 130 -6.98 15.71 -29.57
C LEU A 130 -5.88 15.94 -28.53
N ARG A 131 -6.17 15.68 -27.25
CA ARG A 131 -5.19 15.83 -26.15
C ARG A 131 -4.00 14.88 -26.27
N ARG A 132 -4.23 13.68 -26.79
CA ARG A 132 -3.19 12.67 -27.07
C ARG A 132 -2.32 13.11 -28.24
N LYS A 133 -2.93 13.48 -29.37
CA LYS A 133 -2.22 13.96 -30.57
C LYS A 133 -1.43 15.24 -30.35
N SER A 134 -1.93 16.13 -29.48
CA SER A 134 -1.24 17.37 -29.09
C SER A 134 -0.27 17.21 -27.92
N TRP A 135 -0.10 16.00 -27.36
CA TRP A 135 0.81 15.74 -26.24
C TRP A 135 0.55 16.69 -25.05
N SER A 136 -0.72 17.02 -24.82
CA SER A 136 -1.07 17.97 -23.78
C SER A 136 -0.67 17.45 -22.39
N TRP A 137 -0.20 18.33 -21.51
CA TRP A 137 0.08 17.97 -20.11
C TRP A 137 -1.13 17.34 -19.41
N LYS A 138 -2.34 17.77 -19.79
CA LYS A 138 -3.59 17.20 -19.28
C LYS A 138 -3.75 15.72 -19.62
N HIS A 139 -3.32 15.30 -20.82
CA HIS A 139 -3.28 13.89 -21.20
C HIS A 139 -2.34 13.09 -20.30
N PHE A 140 -1.08 13.54 -20.16
CA PHE A 140 -0.08 12.83 -19.35
C PHE A 140 -0.47 12.77 -17.88
N LYS A 141 -0.97 13.87 -17.32
CA LYS A 141 -1.49 13.91 -15.95
C LYS A 141 -2.61 12.90 -15.76
N GLU A 142 -3.60 12.87 -16.66
CA GLU A 142 -4.70 11.90 -16.60
C GLU A 142 -4.19 10.45 -16.65
N ARG A 143 -3.27 10.13 -17.57
CA ARG A 143 -2.70 8.77 -17.67
C ARG A 143 -1.90 8.38 -16.43
N ARG A 144 -1.08 9.29 -15.89
CA ARG A 144 -0.32 9.07 -14.64
C ARG A 144 -1.26 8.86 -13.45
N ASP A 145 -2.28 9.69 -13.32
CA ASP A 145 -3.22 9.63 -12.20
C ASP A 145 -4.03 8.31 -12.26
N ILE A 146 -4.50 7.89 -13.44
CA ILE A 146 -5.16 6.58 -13.65
C ILE A 146 -4.22 5.42 -13.29
N ARG A 147 -2.98 5.43 -13.80
CA ARG A 147 -1.98 4.39 -13.50
C ARG A 147 -1.77 4.25 -12.00
N ASN A 148 -1.52 5.35 -11.31
CA ASN A 148 -1.20 5.33 -9.89
C ASN A 148 -2.39 4.80 -9.06
N ARG A 149 -3.63 5.21 -9.39
CA ARG A 149 -4.83 4.69 -8.73
C ARG A 149 -5.05 3.20 -9.04
N PHE A 150 -4.89 2.80 -10.29
CA PHE A 150 -5.04 1.41 -10.70
C PHE A 150 -4.03 0.48 -10.03
N LEU A 151 -2.75 0.86 -10.01
CA LEU A 151 -1.69 0.11 -9.33
C LEU A 151 -1.95 0.01 -7.83
N LYS A 152 -2.38 1.11 -7.19
CA LYS A 152 -2.75 1.10 -5.76
C LYS A 152 -3.83 0.05 -5.47
N PHE A 153 -4.88 -0.01 -6.28
CA PHE A 153 -5.94 -1.00 -6.09
C PHE A 153 -5.51 -2.42 -6.43
N LEU A 154 -4.70 -2.61 -7.47
CA LEU A 154 -4.16 -3.91 -7.82
C LEU A 154 -3.30 -4.50 -6.71
N ILE A 155 -2.39 -3.70 -6.14
CA ILE A 155 -1.54 -4.12 -5.03
C ILE A 155 -2.41 -4.43 -3.81
N ALA A 156 -3.32 -3.53 -3.43
CA ALA A 156 -4.19 -3.74 -2.28
C ALA A 156 -5.08 -4.99 -2.40
N ALA A 157 -5.63 -5.26 -3.58
CA ALA A 157 -6.53 -6.39 -3.79
C ALA A 157 -5.82 -7.75 -3.89
N TRP A 158 -4.59 -7.78 -4.42
CA TRP A 158 -3.87 -9.03 -4.67
C TRP A 158 -2.85 -9.39 -3.60
N PHE A 159 -2.20 -8.39 -3.02
CA PHE A 159 -1.05 -8.60 -2.14
C PHE A 159 -1.41 -8.43 -0.68
N ASP A 160 -2.08 -7.32 -0.34
CA ASP A 160 -2.50 -7.07 1.05
C ASP A 160 -3.61 -8.04 1.49
N GLY A 161 -4.19 -8.84 0.57
CA GLY A 161 -5.39 -9.64 0.80
C GLY A 161 -6.64 -8.81 1.15
N ARG A 162 -6.48 -7.48 1.22
CA ARG A 162 -7.48 -6.56 1.69
C ARG A 162 -8.61 -6.45 0.69
N GLN A 163 -9.82 -6.73 1.15
CA GLN A 163 -11.01 -6.50 0.35
C GLN A 163 -11.17 -4.99 0.08
N LEU A 164 -11.34 -4.64 -1.20
CA LEU A 164 -11.69 -3.27 -1.59
C LEU A 164 -13.10 -2.96 -1.08
N THR A 165 -13.27 -1.79 -0.46
CA THR A 165 -14.61 -1.28 -0.11
C THR A 165 -15.45 -1.07 -1.37
N GLY A 166 -16.77 -0.98 -1.25
CA GLY A 166 -17.65 -0.79 -2.41
C GLY A 166 -17.30 0.45 -3.25
N THR A 167 -16.87 1.55 -2.61
CA THR A 167 -16.41 2.77 -3.28
C THR A 167 -15.08 2.56 -3.99
N GLU A 168 -14.11 1.92 -3.34
CA GLU A 168 -12.81 1.57 -3.95
C GLU A 168 -12.97 0.61 -5.12
N LEU A 169 -13.83 -0.41 -5.00
CA LEU A 169 -14.12 -1.35 -6.06
C LEU A 169 -14.74 -0.64 -7.28
N SER A 170 -15.68 0.28 -7.04
CA SER A 170 -16.26 1.10 -8.12
C SER A 170 -15.20 1.94 -8.81
N GLU A 171 -14.31 2.58 -8.05
CA GLU A 171 -13.23 3.38 -8.62
C GLU A 171 -12.19 2.53 -9.36
N PHE A 172 -11.88 1.33 -8.85
CA PHE A 172 -11.01 0.36 -9.50
C PHE A 172 -11.59 -0.07 -10.86
N MET A 173 -12.88 -0.38 -10.91
CA MET A 173 -13.58 -0.72 -12.15
C MET A 173 -13.63 0.46 -13.13
N ASP A 174 -13.78 1.69 -12.63
CA ASP A 174 -13.67 2.91 -13.43
C ASP A 174 -12.27 3.09 -14.01
N CYS A 175 -11.21 2.85 -13.23
CA CYS A 175 -9.83 2.89 -13.71
C CYS A 175 -9.62 1.85 -14.81
N ARG A 176 -10.02 0.60 -14.56
CA ARG A 176 -9.89 -0.52 -15.51
C ARG A 176 -10.60 -0.23 -16.83
N ARG A 177 -11.80 0.36 -16.79
CA ARG A 177 -12.54 0.78 -18.00
C ARG A 177 -11.78 1.81 -18.85
N ARG A 178 -10.94 2.64 -18.22
CA ARG A 178 -10.16 3.71 -18.88
C ARG A 178 -8.80 3.24 -19.42
N LEU A 179 -8.45 1.98 -19.22
CA LEU A 179 -7.22 1.39 -19.76
C LEU A 179 -7.46 0.79 -21.15
N THR A 180 -6.44 0.83 -21.98
CA THR A 180 -6.35 -0.11 -23.10
C THR A 180 -5.82 -1.47 -22.60
N PRO A 181 -6.04 -2.57 -23.32
CA PRO A 181 -5.45 -3.87 -22.97
C PRO A 181 -3.92 -3.82 -22.85
N GLN A 182 -3.24 -3.03 -23.68
CA GLN A 182 -1.78 -2.89 -23.60
C GLN A 182 -1.35 -2.19 -22.31
N GLU A 183 -2.08 -1.17 -21.88
CA GLU A 183 -1.82 -0.48 -20.61
C GLU A 183 -2.13 -1.38 -19.41
N ASP A 184 -3.21 -2.15 -19.46
CA ASP A 184 -3.55 -3.13 -18.42
C ASP A 184 -2.41 -4.14 -18.22
N VAL A 185 -1.93 -4.75 -19.30
CA VAL A 185 -0.80 -5.69 -19.28
C VAL A 185 0.49 -5.03 -18.76
N PHE A 186 0.79 -3.81 -19.21
CA PHE A 186 1.96 -3.08 -18.74
C PHE A 186 1.86 -2.71 -17.25
N TYR A 187 0.68 -2.32 -16.77
CA TYR A 187 0.49 -2.02 -15.35
C TYR A 187 0.52 -3.29 -14.49
N LEU A 188 0.10 -4.44 -15.01
CA LEU A 188 0.30 -5.72 -14.34
C LEU A 188 1.79 -6.04 -14.20
N SER A 189 2.64 -5.78 -15.20
CA SER A 189 4.08 -5.99 -15.04
C SER A 189 4.71 -5.02 -14.05
N MET A 190 4.23 -3.77 -14.00
CA MET A 190 4.64 -2.80 -12.96
C MET A 190 4.20 -3.23 -11.56
N ARG A 191 2.98 -3.77 -11.42
CA ARG A 191 2.50 -4.37 -10.16
C ARG A 191 3.44 -5.49 -9.75
N ASP A 192 3.70 -6.46 -10.63
CA ASP A 192 4.54 -7.62 -10.31
C ASP A 192 5.95 -7.19 -9.91
N TYR A 193 6.52 -6.20 -10.60
CA TYR A 193 7.78 -5.59 -10.19
C TYR A 193 7.67 -4.97 -8.79
N ALA A 194 6.63 -4.18 -8.51
CA ALA A 194 6.44 -3.60 -7.19
C ALA A 194 6.31 -4.68 -6.10
N LEU A 195 5.49 -5.71 -6.32
CA LEU A 195 5.30 -6.81 -5.37
C LEU A 195 6.59 -7.56 -5.07
N ASN A 196 7.43 -7.82 -6.09
CA ASN A 196 8.73 -8.46 -5.90
C ASN A 196 9.71 -7.63 -5.06
N ASN A 197 9.44 -6.33 -4.86
CA ASN A 197 10.26 -5.46 -4.01
C ASN A 197 9.65 -5.26 -2.62
N ILE A 198 8.42 -5.72 -2.37
CA ILE A 198 7.74 -5.57 -1.09
C ILE A 198 8.03 -6.82 -0.23
N PRO A 199 8.58 -6.67 0.99
CA PRO A 199 8.83 -7.81 1.87
C PRO A 199 7.56 -8.61 2.18
N GLU A 200 7.60 -9.92 2.00
CA GLU A 200 6.55 -10.84 2.43
C GLU A 200 6.96 -11.52 3.76
N HIS A 201 6.16 -11.34 4.82
CA HIS A 201 6.43 -11.92 6.13
C HIS A 201 5.74 -13.28 6.26
N TYR A 202 6.28 -14.30 5.60
CA TYR A 202 5.70 -15.65 5.59
C TYR A 202 5.49 -16.22 7.00
N GLY A 203 4.31 -16.78 7.22
CA GLY A 203 3.91 -17.35 8.52
C GLY A 203 3.35 -16.33 9.51
N TYR A 204 3.35 -15.03 9.18
CA TYR A 204 2.77 -13.98 10.02
C TYR A 204 1.46 -13.44 9.44
N THR A 205 0.46 -13.32 10.31
CA THR A 205 -0.81 -12.65 10.04
C THR A 205 -0.99 -11.50 11.00
N CYS A 206 -1.67 -10.44 10.58
CA CYS A 206 -1.97 -9.32 11.47
C CYS A 206 -2.89 -9.79 12.61
N ASP A 207 -2.50 -9.54 13.86
CA ASP A 207 -3.27 -9.97 15.03
C ASP A 207 -4.63 -9.27 15.18
N ASN A 208 -4.81 -8.13 14.49
CA ASN A 208 -6.06 -7.39 14.44
C ASN A 208 -6.95 -7.84 13.27
N CYS A 209 -6.53 -7.66 12.02
CA CYS A 209 -7.38 -7.93 10.84
C CYS A 209 -7.28 -9.36 10.30
N ARG A 210 -6.31 -10.16 10.77
CA ARG A 210 -6.03 -11.54 10.35
C ARG A 210 -5.56 -11.71 8.90
N ASP A 211 -5.33 -10.61 8.18
CA ASP A 211 -4.72 -10.65 6.85
C ASP A 211 -3.22 -10.95 6.93
N PRO A 212 -2.62 -11.59 5.91
CA PRO A 212 -1.17 -11.73 5.80
C PRO A 212 -0.44 -10.39 5.89
N ILE A 213 0.71 -10.36 6.57
CA ILE A 213 1.50 -9.12 6.69
C ILE A 213 2.45 -8.98 5.51
N ALA A 214 2.29 -7.88 4.80
CA ALA A 214 3.00 -7.58 3.58
C ALA A 214 3.56 -6.15 3.64
N GLY A 215 4.79 -5.96 3.18
CA GLY A 215 5.52 -4.70 3.32
C GLY A 215 6.06 -4.48 4.71
N SER A 216 5.60 -3.42 5.38
CA SER A 216 6.07 -3.13 6.74
C SER A 216 5.31 -3.96 7.77
N ARG A 217 6.04 -4.66 8.63
CA ARG A 217 5.50 -5.37 9.79
C ARG A 217 5.71 -4.51 11.04
N LEU A 218 4.64 -4.24 11.77
CA LEU A 218 4.69 -3.48 13.02
C LEU A 218 4.63 -4.45 14.19
N LEU A 219 5.62 -4.37 15.09
CA LEU A 219 5.74 -5.17 16.30
C LEU A 219 5.50 -4.31 17.51
N CYS A 220 4.73 -4.83 18.47
CA CYS A 220 4.61 -4.20 19.77
C CYS A 220 5.84 -4.48 20.64
N LEU A 221 6.44 -3.42 21.20
CA LEU A 221 7.60 -3.50 22.10
C LEU A 221 7.22 -3.68 23.58
N ASP A 222 5.92 -3.62 23.90
CA ASP A 222 5.45 -3.70 25.30
C ASP A 222 4.69 -4.99 25.63
N CYS A 223 4.21 -5.71 24.62
CA CYS A 223 3.46 -6.94 24.81
C CYS A 223 4.32 -8.14 25.21
N PRO A 224 5.55 -8.33 24.67
CA PRO A 224 6.39 -9.46 25.05
C PRO A 224 6.70 -9.49 26.56
N THR A 225 6.50 -10.64 27.20
CA THR A 225 6.98 -10.90 28.57
C THR A 225 8.36 -11.56 28.54
N PRO A 226 9.16 -11.44 29.62
CA PRO A 226 10.49 -12.07 29.69
C PRO A 226 10.49 -13.58 29.44
N GLU A 227 9.37 -14.25 29.73
CA GLU A 227 9.18 -15.69 29.58
C GLU A 227 8.63 -16.10 28.20
N GLN A 228 8.15 -15.14 27.39
CA GLN A 228 7.57 -15.41 26.09
C GLN A 228 8.64 -15.75 25.05
N ARG A 229 8.30 -16.68 24.16
CA ARG A 229 9.13 -16.98 22.99
C ARG A 229 8.97 -15.81 22.01
N PHE A 230 10.04 -15.48 21.28
CA PHE A 230 9.99 -14.43 20.24
C PHE A 230 9.02 -14.72 19.08
N GLY A 231 8.39 -15.90 19.06
CA GLY A 231 7.29 -16.22 18.14
C GLY A 231 5.92 -15.71 18.60
N ASP A 232 5.79 -15.27 19.86
CA ASP A 232 4.53 -14.83 20.48
C ASP A 232 4.44 -13.29 20.53
N THR A 233 4.95 -12.60 19.50
CA THR A 233 4.87 -11.15 19.39
C THR A 233 3.49 -10.69 18.90
N ILE A 234 3.11 -9.45 19.25
CA ILE A 234 1.96 -8.80 18.62
C ILE A 234 2.43 -8.09 17.36
N ASP A 235 1.92 -8.55 16.23
CA ASP A 235 2.27 -8.22 14.86
C ASP A 235 1.07 -7.66 14.10
N VAL A 236 1.23 -6.48 13.50
CA VAL A 236 0.16 -5.85 12.73
C VAL A 236 0.65 -5.22 11.42
N CYS A 237 -0.26 -5.11 10.45
CA CYS A 237 0.07 -4.65 9.10
C CYS A 237 0.12 -3.12 8.94
N SER A 238 -0.46 -2.36 9.87
CA SER A 238 -0.59 -0.90 9.77
C SER A 238 -0.84 -0.26 11.13
N LEU A 239 -0.57 1.05 11.25
CA LEU A 239 -0.89 1.82 12.47
C LEU A 239 -2.37 1.75 12.81
N LYS A 240 -3.26 1.77 11.81
CA LYS A 240 -4.71 1.58 12.05
C LYS A 240 -5.02 0.27 12.77
N CYS A 241 -4.28 -0.80 12.49
CA CYS A 241 -4.42 -2.08 13.18
C CYS A 241 -3.66 -2.12 14.51
N PHE A 242 -2.62 -1.30 14.66
CA PHE A 242 -1.88 -1.14 15.90
C PHE A 242 -2.66 -0.32 16.94
N ASP A 243 -3.41 0.68 16.50
CA ASP A 243 -4.21 1.58 17.36
C ASP A 243 -5.51 0.93 17.86
N THR A 244 -5.60 -0.41 17.83
CA THR A 244 -6.72 -1.16 18.39
C THR A 244 -6.30 -1.90 19.65
N HIS A 245 -7.27 -2.19 20.53
CA HIS A 245 -7.03 -3.07 21.66
C HIS A 245 -7.08 -4.53 21.18
N ILE A 246 -6.01 -5.29 21.39
CA ILE A 246 -5.91 -6.70 20.94
C ILE A 246 -5.69 -7.59 22.16
N THR A 247 -6.57 -8.58 22.34
CA THR A 247 -6.50 -9.54 23.44
C THR A 247 -6.21 -10.94 22.91
N TRP A 248 -5.27 -11.62 23.54
CA TRP A 248 -4.95 -13.03 23.28
C TRP A 248 -5.05 -13.84 24.55
N VAL A 249 -5.41 -15.12 24.40
CA VAL A 249 -5.44 -16.05 25.54
C VAL A 249 -4.01 -16.27 26.01
N ASN A 250 -3.74 -16.03 27.30
CA ASN A 250 -2.43 -16.17 27.94
C ASN A 250 -1.32 -15.20 27.49
N GLN A 251 -1.69 -14.05 26.92
CA GLN A 251 -0.72 -12.98 26.61
C GLN A 251 -1.16 -11.65 27.21
N LYS A 252 -0.19 -10.74 27.40
CA LYS A 252 -0.48 -9.36 27.79
C LYS A 252 -1.33 -8.70 26.70
N ALA A 253 -2.40 -8.03 27.09
CA ALA A 253 -3.25 -7.32 26.14
C ALA A 253 -2.48 -6.16 25.50
N HIS A 254 -2.62 -6.03 24.19
CA HIS A 254 -2.08 -4.90 23.44
C HIS A 254 -2.96 -3.66 23.62
N HIS A 255 -2.33 -2.51 23.76
CA HIS A 255 -3.01 -1.23 23.87
C HIS A 255 -2.50 -0.22 22.84
N PRO A 256 -3.35 0.71 22.36
CA PRO A 256 -2.96 1.72 21.36
C PRO A 256 -1.79 2.63 21.75
N TYR A 257 -1.52 2.76 23.05
CA TYR A 257 -0.43 3.58 23.59
C TYR A 257 0.89 2.81 23.76
N HIS A 258 0.95 1.54 23.36
CA HIS A 258 2.19 0.78 23.37
C HIS A 258 3.18 1.30 22.33
N ASP A 259 4.46 1.08 22.58
CA ASP A 259 5.54 1.42 21.67
C ASP A 259 5.64 0.41 20.51
N VAL A 260 5.99 0.92 19.32
CA VAL A 260 6.00 0.14 18.08
C VAL A 260 7.40 0.11 17.45
N LEU A 261 7.78 -1.08 16.98
CA LEU A 261 8.91 -1.30 16.10
C LEU A 261 8.41 -1.61 14.69
N LYS A 262 8.91 -0.88 13.68
CA LYS A 262 8.56 -1.10 12.28
C LYS A 262 9.69 -1.82 11.54
N LEU A 263 9.43 -3.04 11.08
CA LEU A 263 10.31 -3.79 10.20
C LEU A 263 9.94 -3.53 8.74
N ARG A 264 10.92 -3.10 7.95
CA ARG A 264 10.79 -2.86 6.50
C ARG A 264 11.46 -3.96 5.65
N THR A 265 11.91 -5.02 6.29
CA THR A 265 12.53 -6.21 5.68
C THR A 265 12.01 -7.45 6.37
N VAL A 266 12.09 -8.59 5.70
CA VAL A 266 11.91 -9.89 6.34
C VAL A 266 13.05 -10.08 7.34
N VAL A 267 12.70 -10.44 8.58
CA VAL A 267 13.65 -10.75 9.65
C VAL A 267 13.44 -12.21 10.02
N THR A 268 14.54 -12.97 10.08
CA THR A 268 14.45 -14.39 10.47
C THR A 268 14.10 -14.51 11.95
N TYR A 269 13.54 -15.65 12.35
CA TYR A 269 13.25 -15.92 13.76
C TYR A 269 14.49 -15.78 14.66
N TYR A 270 15.67 -16.11 14.15
CA TYR A 270 16.94 -16.03 14.89
C TYR A 270 17.43 -14.58 15.08
N ASP A 271 17.16 -13.70 14.12
CA ASP A 271 17.60 -12.30 14.17
C ASP A 271 16.61 -11.39 14.90
N LEU A 272 15.35 -11.82 15.03
CA LEU A 272 14.28 -11.04 15.65
C LEU A 272 14.63 -10.52 17.06
N PRO A 273 15.24 -11.30 17.98
CA PRO A 273 15.65 -10.81 19.29
C PRO A 273 16.59 -9.59 19.23
N HIS A 274 17.54 -9.61 18.28
CA HIS A 274 18.48 -8.50 18.11
C HIS A 274 17.79 -7.24 17.60
N PHE A 275 16.88 -7.36 16.62
CA PHE A 275 16.08 -6.22 16.15
C PHE A 275 15.18 -5.65 17.24
N TYR A 276 14.59 -6.53 18.06
CA TYR A 276 13.75 -6.14 19.19
C TYR A 276 14.54 -5.36 20.23
N GLN A 277 15.66 -5.91 20.71
CA GLN A 277 16.55 -5.27 21.68
C GLN A 277 16.98 -3.88 21.18
N ARG A 278 17.43 -3.81 19.92
CA ARG A 278 17.85 -2.56 19.30
C ARG A 278 16.71 -1.55 19.19
N GLY A 279 15.49 -2.00 18.95
CA GLY A 279 14.28 -1.18 19.00
C GLY A 279 14.07 -0.54 20.37
N CYS A 280 14.14 -1.35 21.44
CA CYS A 280 14.02 -0.88 22.82
C CYS A 280 15.12 0.13 23.19
N GLU A 281 16.38 -0.15 22.87
CA GLU A 281 17.51 0.76 23.13
C GLU A 281 17.34 2.08 22.38
N THR A 282 16.93 2.03 21.11
CA THR A 282 16.69 3.22 20.28
C THR A 282 15.57 4.07 20.87
N LEU A 283 14.49 3.44 21.33
CA LEU A 283 13.35 4.12 21.96
C LEU A 283 13.75 4.81 23.28
N GLN A 284 14.52 4.12 24.13
CA GLN A 284 15.03 4.71 25.37
C GLN A 284 15.90 5.94 25.09
N ASN A 285 16.80 5.84 24.12
CA ASN A 285 17.66 6.95 23.70
C ASN A 285 16.84 8.12 23.13
N ALA A 286 15.83 7.84 22.32
CA ALA A 286 14.91 8.86 21.81
C ALA A 286 14.20 9.60 22.95
N ARG A 287 13.61 8.86 23.91
CA ARG A 287 12.92 9.43 25.07
C ARG A 287 13.84 10.31 25.92
N ALA A 288 15.05 9.84 26.22
CA ALA A 288 16.05 10.60 26.97
C ALA A 288 16.37 11.95 26.30
N ARG A 289 16.46 11.97 24.97
CA ARG A 289 16.71 13.19 24.20
C ARG A 289 15.54 14.16 24.21
N PHE A 290 14.32 13.66 24.02
CA PHE A 290 13.13 14.51 24.13
C PHE A 290 12.99 15.10 25.53
N ALA A 291 13.29 14.33 26.58
CA ALA A 291 13.30 14.81 27.96
C ALA A 291 14.35 15.90 28.19
N ALA A 292 15.59 15.70 27.72
CA ALA A 292 16.67 16.69 27.84
C ALA A 292 16.32 18.02 27.15
N ASN A 293 15.70 17.97 25.98
CA ASN A 293 15.26 19.17 25.26
C ASN A 293 14.02 19.85 25.88
N SER A 294 13.19 19.08 26.56
CA SER A 294 12.01 19.57 27.30
C SER A 294 12.36 20.08 28.69
N GLY A 295 13.65 20.21 29.03
CA GLY A 295 14.12 20.68 30.33
C GLY A 295 13.34 21.89 30.82
N PRO A 296 13.18 22.04 32.15
CA PRO A 296 12.26 22.99 32.75
C PRO A 296 12.42 24.34 32.05
N LEU A 297 11.32 24.86 31.49
CA LEU A 297 11.24 26.29 31.23
C LEU A 297 11.64 26.92 32.55
N SER A 298 12.79 27.58 32.58
CA SER A 298 13.15 28.43 33.70
C SER A 298 12.02 29.44 33.79
N LEU A 299 11.05 29.16 34.66
CA LEU A 299 10.26 30.16 35.33
C LEU A 299 11.32 30.99 36.04
N GLU A 300 11.89 31.96 35.32
CA GLU A 300 12.45 33.13 35.96
C GLU A 300 11.29 33.68 36.76
N ALA A 301 11.30 33.33 38.04
CA ALA A 301 10.48 33.96 39.04
C ALA A 301 10.67 35.46 38.82
N SER A 302 9.61 36.11 38.36
CA SER A 302 9.46 37.53 38.65
C SER A 302 9.48 37.60 40.16
N GLU A 303 10.63 37.98 40.72
CA GLU A 303 10.74 38.52 42.07
C GLU A 303 9.96 39.83 42.08
N ASP A 304 8.63 39.72 42.03
CA ASP A 304 7.76 40.78 42.49
C ASP A 304 7.86 40.76 44.02
N LEU A 305 8.70 41.69 44.49
CA LEU A 305 8.76 42.23 45.83
C LEU A 305 7.34 42.43 46.37
N ASP A 306 6.97 41.71 47.44
CA ASP A 306 5.91 42.17 48.32
C ASP A 306 6.35 42.06 49.78
N ASP A 307 6.06 43.17 50.45
CA ASP A 307 6.47 43.64 51.76
C ASP A 307 6.16 42.72 52.96
N GLU A 308 7.08 42.81 53.92
CA GLU A 308 6.90 42.81 55.38
C GLU A 308 5.51 42.45 55.96
N ILE A 309 5.44 41.34 56.71
CA ILE A 309 4.77 41.32 58.03
C ILE A 309 5.57 40.43 59.01
N SER A 310 6.17 41.09 60.00
CA SER A 310 6.79 40.55 61.20
C SER A 310 5.78 40.34 62.34
N VAL A 311 5.80 39.18 63.03
CA VAL A 311 5.46 39.04 64.47
C VAL A 311 6.20 37.80 65.07
N PRO A 312 6.68 37.83 66.34
CA PRO A 312 7.67 36.88 66.90
C PRO A 312 7.14 35.90 67.97
N ASP A 313 8.09 35.12 68.52
CA ASP A 313 8.16 34.34 69.77
C ASP A 313 7.35 33.03 69.90
N ASP A 314 8.02 31.88 70.08
CA ASP A 314 8.41 31.42 71.43
C ASP A 314 9.26 30.11 71.38
N ASP A 315 10.46 30.20 71.96
CA ASP A 315 11.29 29.24 72.69
C ASP A 315 11.14 27.71 72.53
N GLN A 316 12.20 27.06 72.04
CA GLN A 316 12.89 26.02 72.83
C GLN A 316 14.34 25.75 72.37
N GLU A 317 15.24 26.24 73.21
CA GLU A 317 16.65 25.88 73.45
C GLU A 317 16.75 24.34 73.75
N VAL A 318 17.81 23.57 73.44
CA VAL A 318 19.13 23.58 74.08
C VAL A 318 20.09 22.51 73.44
N ASN A 319 21.37 22.91 73.23
CA ASN A 319 22.64 22.15 73.15
C ASN A 319 23.04 21.32 71.91
N ALA A 320 24.33 21.19 71.53
CA ALA A 320 25.58 21.92 71.74
C ALA A 320 26.70 21.21 70.94
N ILE A 321 27.52 21.99 70.22
CA ILE A 321 28.97 21.86 69.97
C ILE A 321 29.50 20.58 69.28
N VAL A 322 30.04 20.72 68.06
CA VAL A 322 31.47 20.51 67.72
C VAL A 322 31.83 21.37 66.50
N ALA A 323 32.80 22.27 66.68
CA ALA A 323 33.41 23.06 65.62
C ALA A 323 34.57 22.29 64.96
N GLN A 324 34.60 22.22 63.62
CA GLN A 324 35.86 22.18 62.87
C GLN A 324 35.73 22.99 61.57
N SER A 325 36.51 24.07 61.55
CA SER A 325 36.94 24.88 60.42
C SER A 325 37.55 24.03 59.30
N LEU A 326 37.30 24.37 58.02
CA LEU A 326 38.33 24.51 56.95
C LEU A 326 37.72 24.71 55.54
N VAL A 327 38.06 25.87 54.97
CA VAL A 327 38.21 26.21 53.53
C VAL A 327 36.94 26.23 52.65
N THR A 328 36.38 27.43 52.45
CA THR A 328 35.53 27.76 51.30
C THR A 328 36.38 27.98 50.05
N PRO A 329 36.18 27.24 48.95
CA PRO A 329 36.76 27.58 47.65
C PRO A 329 35.99 28.77 47.06
N GLU A 330 36.73 29.75 46.54
CA GLU A 330 36.17 30.86 45.76
C GLU A 330 35.35 30.32 44.58
N PRO A 331 34.18 30.92 44.26
CA PRO A 331 33.38 30.50 43.14
C PRO A 331 34.11 30.86 41.84
N ILE A 332 34.68 29.84 41.20
CA ILE A 332 35.13 29.93 39.81
C ILE A 332 33.89 30.33 39.00
N ALA A 333 33.93 31.53 38.43
CA ALA A 333 32.95 31.98 37.43
C ALA A 333 33.02 31.02 36.23
N VAL A 334 32.24 29.95 36.28
CA VAL A 334 31.99 29.08 35.15
C VAL A 334 31.20 29.93 34.17
N SER A 335 31.87 30.45 33.15
CA SER A 335 31.24 31.13 32.03
C SER A 335 30.19 30.17 31.46
N GLY A 336 28.92 30.44 31.77
CA GLY A 336 27.79 29.65 31.33
C GLY A 336 27.76 29.61 29.83
N ARG A 337 28.28 28.51 29.25
CA ARG A 337 27.90 28.12 27.91
C ARG A 337 26.43 27.75 28.02
N GLU A 338 25.56 28.65 27.59
CA GLU A 338 24.20 28.30 27.24
C GLU A 338 24.29 27.12 26.27
N GLU A 339 24.01 25.92 26.78
CA GLU A 339 23.83 24.74 25.95
C GLU A 339 22.58 25.00 25.11
N MET A 340 22.82 25.53 23.92
CA MET A 340 21.81 25.88 22.94
C MET A 340 20.99 24.63 22.64
N ARG A 341 19.76 24.57 23.17
CA ARG A 341 18.85 23.43 23.00
C ARG A 341 18.69 23.16 21.51
N THR A 342 19.26 22.05 21.04
CA THR A 342 19.12 21.65 19.64
C THR A 342 17.74 21.06 19.45
N GLU A 343 16.84 21.84 18.87
CA GLU A 343 15.51 21.41 18.45
C GLU A 343 15.57 20.10 17.65
N ILE A 344 14.78 19.09 18.05
CA ILE A 344 14.72 17.81 17.35
C ILE A 344 13.92 18.00 16.07
N ARG A 345 14.54 17.66 14.94
CA ARG A 345 13.96 17.88 13.61
C ARG A 345 13.87 16.59 12.82
N CYS A 346 12.86 16.49 11.96
CA CYS A 346 12.73 15.42 10.99
C CYS A 346 13.93 15.43 10.05
N GLY A 347 14.58 14.28 9.85
CA GLY A 347 15.74 14.12 8.97
C GLY A 347 15.45 14.45 7.50
N VAL A 348 14.17 14.46 7.10
CA VAL A 348 13.72 14.69 5.73
C VAL A 348 13.26 16.13 5.51
N CYS A 349 12.16 16.53 6.15
CA CYS A 349 11.56 17.85 5.91
C CYS A 349 12.18 18.95 6.79
N ARG A 350 13.05 18.60 7.75
CA ARG A 350 13.72 19.51 8.70
C ARG A 350 12.78 20.29 9.63
N ASN A 351 11.48 20.01 9.60
CA ASN A 351 10.52 20.54 10.56
C ASN A 351 10.77 19.94 11.95
N ALA A 352 10.45 20.72 12.98
CA ALA A 352 10.43 20.24 14.36
C ALA A 352 9.55 18.99 14.49
N VAL A 353 10.01 18.02 15.28
CA VAL A 353 9.22 16.83 15.61
C VAL A 353 9.01 16.73 17.11
N GLN A 354 7.87 16.19 17.49
CA GLN A 354 7.49 15.87 18.87
C GLN A 354 7.09 14.39 18.92
N MET A 355 7.14 13.78 20.09
CA MET A 355 6.60 12.43 20.26
C MET A 355 5.07 12.46 20.16
N PRO A 356 4.42 11.44 19.54
CA PRO A 356 5.04 10.28 18.89
C PRO A 356 5.69 10.64 17.54
N CYS A 357 6.85 10.04 17.26
CA CYS A 357 7.54 10.13 15.99
C CYS A 357 8.38 8.86 15.74
N TRP A 358 8.89 8.69 14.53
CA TRP A 358 9.76 7.56 14.20
C TRP A 358 11.22 7.87 14.49
N SER A 359 11.97 6.88 14.97
CA SER A 359 13.43 6.94 15.14
C SER A 359 14.08 5.78 14.40
N CYS A 360 15.14 6.06 13.63
CA CYS A 360 15.90 5.02 12.95
C CYS A 360 16.69 4.19 13.97
N THR A 361 16.58 2.87 13.93
CA THR A 361 17.38 1.99 14.79
C THR A 361 18.85 1.92 14.36
N GLN A 362 19.15 2.29 13.11
CA GLN A 362 20.50 2.21 12.53
C GLN A 362 21.27 3.52 12.59
N CYS A 363 20.56 4.65 12.48
CA CYS A 363 21.16 5.97 12.45
C CYS A 363 20.93 6.65 13.80
N PRO A 364 21.97 6.98 14.57
CA PRO A 364 21.80 7.74 15.79
C PRO A 364 21.13 9.06 15.44
N ASP A 365 20.15 9.46 16.26
CA ASP A 365 19.57 10.80 16.27
C ASP A 365 18.77 11.17 15.02
N TYR A 366 18.36 10.15 14.28
CA TYR A 366 17.62 10.33 13.05
C TYR A 366 16.13 10.10 13.28
N PHE A 367 15.39 11.19 13.39
CA PHE A 367 13.95 11.19 13.62
C PHE A 367 13.18 11.46 12.32
N LEU A 368 11.98 10.88 12.18
CA LEU A 368 11.08 11.10 11.05
C LEU A 368 9.67 11.42 11.55
N CYS A 369 9.02 12.39 10.91
CA CYS A 369 7.59 12.65 11.12
C CYS A 369 6.73 11.67 10.30
N ASP A 370 5.50 11.43 10.72
CA ASP A 370 4.58 10.49 10.07
C ASP A 370 4.38 10.77 8.58
N ASN A 371 4.23 12.05 8.20
CA ASN A 371 4.06 12.43 6.80
C ASN A 371 5.27 12.07 5.93
N CYS A 372 6.49 12.19 6.48
CA CYS A 372 7.70 11.76 5.77
C CYS A 372 7.79 10.24 5.75
N GLU A 373 7.46 9.58 6.86
CA GLU A 373 7.43 8.12 6.95
C GLU A 373 6.46 7.50 5.93
N ASP A 374 5.22 7.99 5.87
CA ASP A 374 4.16 7.52 4.97
C ASP A 374 4.51 7.72 3.48
N LYS A 375 5.24 8.78 3.16
CA LYS A 375 5.70 9.07 1.80
C LYS A 375 6.98 8.33 1.44
N SER A 376 7.76 7.92 2.43
CA SER A 376 9.02 7.20 2.25
C SER A 376 8.77 5.71 2.05
N LEU A 377 8.22 5.38 0.87
CA LEU A 377 8.17 4.01 0.38
C LEU A 377 9.41 3.70 -0.49
N LEU A 378 10.61 4.06 -0.01
CA LEU A 378 11.96 3.64 -0.45
C LEU A 378 12.77 4.60 -1.36
N SER A 379 13.53 5.52 -0.76
CA SER A 379 14.89 5.94 -1.17
C SER A 379 15.57 6.75 -0.05
N CYS A 380 16.90 6.68 0.06
CA CYS A 380 17.67 7.46 1.03
C CYS A 380 17.62 8.94 0.64
N LEU A 381 16.98 9.77 1.45
CA LEU A 381 16.70 11.17 1.12
C LEU A 381 17.92 12.10 1.15
N SER A 382 19.11 11.60 1.52
CA SER A 382 20.36 12.34 1.38
C SER A 382 21.07 12.12 0.05
N CYS A 383 20.78 11.02 -0.67
CA CYS A 383 21.53 10.64 -1.87
C CYS A 383 20.67 10.09 -3.02
N ASP A 384 19.35 9.99 -2.84
CA ASP A 384 18.37 9.48 -3.82
C ASP A 384 18.65 8.05 -4.34
N GLN A 385 19.60 7.34 -3.72
CA GLN A 385 19.86 5.94 -4.01
C GLN A 385 18.71 5.09 -3.43
N GLN A 386 18.23 4.13 -4.22
CA GLN A 386 17.46 3.01 -3.66
C GLN A 386 18.31 2.38 -2.56
N TYR A 387 17.70 2.01 -1.43
CA TYR A 387 18.43 1.25 -0.42
C TYR A 387 19.08 0.06 -1.11
N ASP A 388 20.42 -0.02 -1.05
CA ASP A 388 21.10 -1.29 -1.27
C ASP A 388 20.60 -2.21 -0.17
N GLN A 389 19.54 -2.93 -0.50
CA GLN A 389 19.12 -4.08 0.24
C GLN A 389 20.37 -4.94 0.41
N PRO A 390 20.75 -5.32 1.63
CA PRO A 390 21.97 -6.09 1.83
C PRO A 390 21.91 -7.36 0.97
N THR A 391 23.05 -7.85 0.48
CA THR A 391 23.12 -8.91 -0.56
C THR A 391 22.41 -10.23 -0.20
N TRP A 392 21.93 -10.40 1.03
CA TRP A 392 21.08 -11.50 1.48
C TRP A 392 19.58 -11.28 1.27
N TYR A 393 19.18 -10.11 0.77
CA TYR A 393 17.79 -9.77 0.41
C TYR A 393 17.43 -10.21 -1.03
N TYR A 394 18.39 -10.75 -1.79
CA TYR A 394 18.15 -11.45 -3.05
C TYR A 394 18.24 -12.96 -2.87
#